data_AF-A0AAE0EQU4-F1
#
_entry.id   AF-A0AAE0EQU4-F1
#
_cell.length_a   1.000
_cell.length_b   1.000
_cell.length_c   1.000
_cell.angle_alpha   90.00
_cell.angle_beta   90.00
_cell.angle_gamma   90.00
#
_symmetry.space_group_name_H-M   'P 1'
#
loop_
_entity.id
_entity.type
_entity.pdbx_description
1 polymer ?
#
loop_
_entity_poly.entity_id
_entity_poly.type
_entity_poly.pdbx_seq_one_letter_code
_entity_poly.pdbx_strand_id
1 'polypeptide(L)'
;MNHLLKPHLIFRTTFLLAAWTLLTPFVTKTQSLQDLEVDDQALLLASTFFDIQSEELLHGQTEVPFDATQDAGWNISRIITGSGFHRSLQTHLTRPSKQNQDACEIALVEFLPRGVYANIYELDQLTRMGGPRVHIFGEVDMERPAPHCKPAIAAVRFPLATSDADLHLTLKLHARYPEVVSAGTEPSVVVEIPAPALMQRCEQGRWELQWLRHERDSISWPVPAGSAAHTFLIKSSTIAIEILGASVIVVALIVDRYL
;
A
#
# COMPACT_ATOMS: atom_id res chain seq x y z
N MET A 1 71.31 6.33 -14.86
CA MET A 1 70.63 5.34 -14.00
C MET A 1 69.15 5.58 -14.13
N ASN A 2 68.53 4.75 -14.98
CA ASN A 2 67.14 4.81 -15.38
C ASN A 2 66.30 4.10 -14.31
N HIS A 3 65.17 4.67 -13.90
CA HIS A 3 63.96 3.89 -13.70
C HIS A 3 62.74 4.75 -13.98
N LEU A 4 62.32 4.65 -15.24
CA LEU A 4 60.99 4.94 -15.75
C LEU A 4 60.00 3.93 -15.14
N LEU A 5 58.85 4.40 -14.65
CA LEU A 5 57.63 3.59 -14.63
C LEU A 5 56.49 4.40 -15.24
N LYS A 6 56.08 3.92 -16.41
CA LYS A 6 54.97 4.40 -17.25
C LYS A 6 53.61 3.94 -16.68
N PRO A 7 52.51 4.60 -17.08
CA PRO A 7 51.15 4.16 -16.82
C PRO A 7 50.74 3.05 -17.80
N HIS A 8 49.97 2.07 -17.34
CA HIS A 8 49.34 1.08 -18.20
C HIS A 8 47.82 1.29 -18.23
N LEU A 9 47.36 1.77 -19.38
CA LEU A 9 45.99 1.66 -19.87
C LEU A 9 46.05 0.61 -21.00
N ILE A 10 45.39 -0.55 -20.88
CA ILE A 10 45.10 -1.42 -22.04
C ILE A 10 43.67 -1.95 -21.94
N PHE A 11 43.03 -1.82 -23.09
CA PHE A 11 41.64 -2.08 -23.49
C PHE A 11 41.42 -3.58 -23.81
N ARG A 12 40.13 -3.98 -23.79
CA ARG A 12 39.48 -5.16 -24.43
C ARG A 12 39.60 -6.53 -23.77
N THR A 13 38.43 -7.14 -23.50
CA THR A 13 37.86 -8.18 -24.37
C THR A 13 36.36 -8.32 -24.18
N THR A 14 35.68 -8.50 -25.30
CA THR A 14 34.25 -8.69 -25.54
C THR A 14 33.93 -10.19 -25.67
N PHE A 15 32.62 -10.52 -25.58
CA PHE A 15 31.91 -11.71 -26.13
C PHE A 15 31.94 -13.06 -25.37
N LEU A 16 30.76 -13.48 -24.88
CA LEU A 16 29.90 -14.59 -25.40
C LEU A 16 28.88 -14.99 -24.30
N LEU A 17 27.57 -14.73 -24.44
CA LEU A 17 26.53 -15.56 -25.08
C LEU A 17 26.19 -16.88 -24.35
N ALA A 18 25.01 -16.93 -23.73
CA ALA A 18 24.03 -18.05 -23.73
C ALA A 18 22.89 -17.66 -22.76
N ALA A 19 21.72 -17.18 -23.20
CA ALA A 19 20.64 -17.99 -23.78
C ALA A 19 20.24 -19.18 -22.90
N TRP A 20 19.47 -18.92 -21.84
CA TRP A 20 18.64 -19.92 -21.16
C TRP A 20 17.21 -19.38 -21.04
N THR A 21 16.50 -19.39 -22.16
CA THR A 21 15.03 -19.47 -22.17
C THR A 21 14.68 -20.88 -22.58
N LEU A 22 14.29 -21.74 -21.64
CA LEU A 22 13.37 -22.84 -21.93
C LEU A 22 12.55 -23.17 -20.67
N LEU A 23 11.26 -22.84 -20.78
CA LEU A 23 10.14 -23.71 -20.41
C LEU A 23 10.03 -24.12 -18.94
N THR A 24 9.46 -23.24 -18.11
CA THR A 24 8.52 -23.73 -17.10
C THR A 24 7.14 -23.79 -17.76
N PRO A 25 6.42 -24.92 -17.70
CA PRO A 25 5.02 -24.92 -18.09
C PRO A 25 4.28 -24.01 -17.13
N PHE A 26 3.58 -23.02 -17.69
CA PHE A 26 2.49 -22.33 -17.00
C PHE A 26 1.43 -23.41 -16.73
N VAL A 27 1.54 -24.06 -15.57
CA VAL A 27 0.48 -24.92 -15.07
C VAL A 27 -0.62 -23.95 -14.64
N THR A 28 -1.57 -23.69 -15.53
CA THR A 28 -2.87 -23.14 -15.16
C THR A 28 -3.59 -24.22 -14.34
N LYS A 29 -3.24 -24.29 -13.05
CA LYS A 29 -4.06 -24.99 -12.09
C LYS A 29 -5.23 -24.06 -11.83
N THR A 30 -6.36 -24.30 -12.49
CA THR A 30 -7.65 -23.76 -12.08
C THR A 30 -8.00 -24.41 -10.74
N GLN A 31 -7.39 -23.91 -9.67
CA GLN A 31 -7.85 -24.17 -8.32
C GLN A 31 -9.10 -23.33 -8.10
N SER A 32 -10.18 -23.98 -7.67
CA SER A 32 -11.37 -23.28 -7.23
C SER A 32 -10.96 -22.30 -6.13
N LEU A 33 -11.47 -21.07 -6.18
CA LEU A 33 -11.31 -20.05 -5.13
C LEU A 33 -11.53 -20.62 -3.72
N GLN A 34 -12.37 -21.64 -3.62
CA GLN A 34 -12.75 -22.32 -2.39
C GLN A 34 -11.64 -23.20 -1.79
N ASP A 35 -10.53 -23.50 -2.49
CA ASP A 35 -9.46 -24.41 -2.01
C ASP A 35 -8.20 -23.67 -1.50
N LEU A 36 -8.20 -22.34 -1.48
CA LEU A 36 -7.00 -21.52 -1.27
C LEU A 36 -6.86 -21.05 0.20
N GLU A 37 -5.62 -20.93 0.68
CA GLU A 37 -5.32 -20.32 1.99
C GLU A 37 -5.62 -18.80 1.97
N VAL A 38 -5.77 -18.14 3.13
CA VAL A 38 -6.05 -16.68 3.18
C VAL A 38 -5.01 -15.89 2.42
N ASP A 39 -3.73 -16.23 2.57
CA ASP A 39 -2.67 -15.50 1.89
C ASP A 39 -2.85 -15.64 0.38
N ASP A 40 -3.19 -16.84 -0.11
CA ASP A 40 -3.47 -17.08 -1.52
C ASP A 40 -4.76 -16.42 -2.00
N GLN A 41 -5.82 -16.40 -1.18
CA GLN A 41 -7.09 -15.75 -1.51
C GLN A 41 -7.00 -14.23 -1.44
N ALA A 42 -6.28 -13.68 -0.47
CA ALA A 42 -5.99 -12.25 -0.38
C ALA A 42 -5.07 -11.83 -1.52
N LEU A 43 -4.11 -12.67 -1.91
CA LEU A 43 -3.28 -12.46 -3.10
C LEU A 43 -4.08 -12.59 -4.39
N LEU A 44 -5.04 -13.51 -4.45
CA LEU A 44 -5.94 -13.67 -5.59
C LEU A 44 -6.91 -12.50 -5.69
N LEU A 45 -7.48 -12.06 -4.56
CA LEU A 45 -8.26 -10.82 -4.45
C LEU A 45 -7.41 -9.60 -4.80
N ALA A 46 -6.14 -9.60 -4.40
CA ALA A 46 -5.19 -8.58 -4.83
C ALA A 46 -5.05 -8.61 -6.33
N SER A 47 -4.77 -9.78 -6.94
CA SER A 47 -4.60 -9.91 -8.38
C SER A 47 -5.85 -9.51 -9.14
N THR A 48 -7.05 -9.92 -8.71
CA THR A 48 -8.31 -9.55 -9.37
C THR A 48 -8.62 -8.06 -9.16
N PHE A 49 -8.43 -7.51 -7.96
CA PHE A 49 -8.60 -6.09 -7.71
C PHE A 49 -7.61 -5.23 -8.53
N PHE A 50 -6.35 -5.66 -8.62
CA PHE A 50 -5.33 -4.98 -9.42
C PHE A 50 -5.60 -5.10 -10.92
N ASP A 51 -6.08 -6.24 -11.39
CA ASP A 51 -6.48 -6.44 -12.79
C ASP A 51 -7.70 -5.57 -13.13
N ILE A 52 -8.71 -5.50 -12.25
CA ILE A 52 -9.91 -4.64 -12.42
C ILE A 52 -9.53 -3.15 -12.47
N GLN A 53 -8.65 -2.67 -11.58
CA GLN A 53 -8.18 -1.28 -11.64
C GLN A 53 -7.32 -0.98 -12.88
N SER A 54 -6.69 -2.00 -13.47
CA SER A 54 -5.93 -1.84 -14.71
C SER A 54 -6.83 -1.75 -15.95
N GLU A 55 -8.00 -2.41 -15.94
CA GLU A 55 -9.01 -2.32 -17.01
C GLU A 55 -9.88 -1.05 -16.92
N GLU A 56 -10.18 -0.55 -15.71
CA GLU A 56 -10.93 0.72 -15.54
C GLU A 56 -10.17 1.96 -16.06
N LEU A 57 -8.85 1.87 -16.25
CA LEU A 57 -8.06 2.92 -16.89
C LEU A 57 -8.05 2.85 -18.43
N LEU A 58 -8.62 1.80 -19.03
CA LEU A 58 -8.60 1.59 -20.50
C LEU A 58 -9.98 1.42 -21.15
N HIS A 59 -11.04 1.09 -20.40
CA HIS A 59 -12.40 1.12 -20.92
C HIS A 59 -13.40 1.52 -19.83
N GLY A 60 -14.11 2.62 -20.07
CA GLY A 60 -15.32 2.91 -19.31
C GLY A 60 -16.32 1.77 -19.48
N GLN A 61 -16.88 1.32 -18.36
CA GLN A 61 -17.88 0.27 -18.20
C GLN A 61 -17.36 -1.17 -18.27
N THR A 62 -17.31 -1.80 -17.10
CA THR A 62 -17.90 -3.13 -16.89
C THR A 62 -18.26 -3.26 -15.42
N GLU A 63 -19.55 -3.19 -15.10
CA GLU A 63 -20.07 -3.67 -13.83
C GLU A 63 -19.75 -5.17 -13.75
N VAL A 64 -18.79 -5.53 -12.91
CA VAL A 64 -18.53 -6.93 -12.58
C VAL A 64 -19.81 -7.50 -11.95
N PRO A 65 -20.34 -8.64 -12.40
CA PRO A 65 -21.52 -9.23 -11.82
C PRO A 65 -21.28 -9.54 -10.34
N PHE A 66 -21.84 -8.70 -9.48
CA PHE A 66 -21.89 -8.88 -8.04
C PHE A 66 -22.88 -10.03 -7.77
N ASP A 67 -22.37 -11.26 -7.65
CA ASP A 67 -23.18 -12.39 -7.22
C ASP A 67 -23.47 -12.24 -5.72
N ALA A 68 -24.58 -11.56 -5.44
CA ALA A 68 -25.07 -11.14 -4.13
C ALA A 68 -25.68 -12.30 -3.32
N THR A 69 -25.04 -13.46 -3.28
CA THR A 69 -25.63 -14.63 -2.62
C THR A 69 -24.90 -15.00 -1.34
N GLN A 70 -24.99 -14.12 -0.34
CA GLN A 70 -25.42 -14.41 1.04
C GLN A 70 -25.04 -13.23 1.94
N ASP A 71 -26.02 -12.40 2.28
CA ASP A 71 -25.92 -11.43 3.36
C ASP A 71 -25.80 -12.18 4.70
N ALA A 72 -24.57 -12.45 5.18
CA ALA A 72 -24.31 -12.87 6.57
C ALA A 72 -24.65 -11.78 7.61
N GLY A 73 -25.22 -10.65 7.15
CA GLY A 73 -25.86 -9.61 7.94
C GLY A 73 -24.93 -8.76 8.79
N TRP A 74 -23.61 -8.88 8.61
CA TRP A 74 -22.61 -7.99 9.22
C TRP A 74 -22.91 -6.53 8.88
N ASN A 75 -23.00 -5.69 9.90
CA ASN A 75 -23.07 -4.25 9.74
C ASN A 75 -21.66 -3.66 9.91
N ILE A 76 -21.27 -2.78 9.00
CA ILE A 76 -19.98 -2.10 9.04
C ILE A 76 -20.19 -0.60 9.18
N SER A 77 -19.45 0.01 10.09
CA SER A 77 -19.33 1.47 10.22
C SER A 77 -17.86 1.84 10.19
N ARG A 78 -17.49 2.83 9.37
CA ARG A 78 -16.10 3.24 9.20
C ARG A 78 -15.95 4.73 9.37
N ILE A 79 -14.88 5.14 10.03
CA ILE A 79 -14.50 6.53 10.20
C ILE A 79 -12.99 6.69 10.04
N ILE A 80 -12.58 7.73 9.31
CA ILE A 80 -11.19 8.14 9.23
C ILE A 80 -10.96 9.36 10.12
N THR A 81 -9.95 9.31 10.97
CA THR A 81 -9.61 10.36 11.94
C THR A 81 -8.16 10.82 11.77
N GLY A 82 -7.83 12.00 12.29
CA GLY A 82 -6.51 12.62 12.12
C GLY A 82 -6.48 13.65 10.99
N SER A 83 -5.29 14.12 10.64
CA SER A 83 -5.09 15.19 9.64
C SER A 83 -3.79 14.99 8.85
N GLY A 84 -3.73 15.62 7.67
CA GLY A 84 -2.56 15.55 6.79
C GLY A 84 -2.30 14.15 6.24
N PHE A 85 -1.01 13.76 6.28
CA PHE A 85 -0.49 12.51 5.71
C PHE A 85 -0.63 11.28 6.63
N HIS A 86 -1.04 11.46 7.88
CA HIS A 86 -1.15 10.39 8.86
C HIS A 86 -2.58 10.34 9.37
N ARG A 87 -3.29 9.25 9.09
CA ARG A 87 -4.68 9.07 9.52
C ARG A 87 -4.92 7.69 10.09
N SER A 88 -5.93 7.59 10.94
CA SER A 88 -6.37 6.33 11.53
C SER A 88 -7.72 5.96 10.94
N LEU A 89 -7.75 4.84 10.21
CA LEU A 89 -8.98 4.21 9.74
C LEU A 89 -9.53 3.33 10.87
N GLN A 90 -10.67 3.72 11.41
CA GLN A 90 -11.39 2.94 12.41
C GLN A 90 -12.53 2.21 11.72
N THR A 91 -12.54 0.89 11.84
CA THR A 91 -13.59 0.02 11.32
C THR A 91 -14.29 -0.65 12.49
N HIS A 92 -15.61 -0.46 12.56
CA HIS A 92 -16.49 -1.11 13.50
C HIS A 92 -17.35 -2.14 12.76
N LEU A 93 -17.28 -3.40 13.17
CA LEU A 93 -18.10 -4.48 12.64
C LEU A 93 -19.04 -4.97 13.73
N THR A 94 -20.34 -4.96 13.46
CA THR A 94 -21.36 -5.52 14.33
C THR A 94 -21.98 -6.73 13.67
N ARG A 95 -21.99 -7.85 14.38
CA ARG A 95 -22.65 -9.07 13.92
C ARG A 95 -24.15 -9.02 14.26
N PRO A 96 -25.04 -9.48 13.36
CA PRO A 96 -26.42 -9.70 13.72
C PRO A 96 -26.48 -10.86 14.74
N SER A 97 -27.18 -10.61 15.85
CA SER A 97 -27.27 -11.46 17.05
C SER A 97 -27.53 -12.95 16.78
N LYS A 98 -26.80 -13.80 17.51
CA LYS A 98 -26.98 -15.25 17.76
C LYS A 98 -26.91 -16.19 16.56
N GLN A 99 -25.75 -16.26 15.91
CA GLN A 99 -25.30 -17.52 15.34
C GLN A 99 -24.27 -18.14 16.29
N ASN A 100 -24.66 -19.25 16.94
CA ASN A 100 -23.74 -20.17 17.60
C ASN A 100 -22.84 -20.75 16.50
N GLN A 101 -21.76 -20.06 16.19
CA GLN A 101 -20.68 -20.62 15.39
C GLN A 101 -19.47 -20.71 16.31
N ASP A 102 -19.07 -21.94 16.55
CA ASP A 102 -17.86 -22.29 17.27
C ASP A 102 -16.63 -21.66 16.58
N ALA A 103 -15.61 -21.32 17.38
CA ALA A 103 -14.31 -20.74 17.02
C ALA A 103 -14.09 -20.42 15.52
N CYS A 104 -14.61 -19.28 15.06
CA CYS A 104 -14.30 -18.76 13.73
C CYS A 104 -13.06 -17.88 13.77
N GLU A 105 -12.35 -17.78 12.65
CA GLU A 105 -11.37 -16.74 12.37
C GLU A 105 -11.94 -15.86 11.27
N ILE A 106 -11.77 -14.55 11.39
CA ILE A 106 -12.16 -13.62 10.35
C ILE A 106 -10.97 -12.74 9.94
N ALA A 107 -10.99 -12.33 8.67
CA ALA A 107 -9.99 -11.48 8.09
C ALA A 107 -10.69 -10.31 7.40
N LEU A 108 -10.36 -9.09 7.82
CA LEU A 108 -10.79 -7.87 7.13
C LEU A 108 -9.75 -7.51 6.10
N VAL A 109 -10.14 -7.45 4.84
CA VAL A 109 -9.30 -7.15 3.69
C VAL A 109 -9.52 -5.70 3.28
N GLU A 110 -8.59 -4.84 3.66
CA GLU A 110 -8.58 -3.41 3.35
C GLU A 110 -7.81 -3.17 2.05
N PHE A 111 -8.49 -2.65 1.03
CA PHE A 111 -7.83 -2.23 -0.21
C PHE A 111 -7.24 -0.83 0.00
N LEU A 112 -5.92 -0.73 -0.14
CA LEU A 112 -5.17 0.50 0.01
C LEU A 112 -4.95 1.13 -1.37
N PRO A 113 -5.54 2.30 -1.66
CA PRO A 113 -5.36 2.96 -2.94
C PRO A 113 -3.91 3.32 -3.20
N ARG A 114 -3.61 3.62 -4.47
CA ARG A 114 -2.33 4.20 -4.85
C ARG A 114 -2.00 5.40 -3.97
N GLY A 115 -0.79 5.41 -3.42
CA GLY A 115 -0.36 6.51 -2.57
C GLY A 115 -0.70 6.33 -1.09
N VAL A 116 -1.39 5.26 -0.69
CA VAL A 116 -1.68 4.94 0.71
C VAL A 116 -0.98 3.65 1.12
N TYR A 117 -0.43 3.62 2.33
CA TYR A 117 0.18 2.42 2.89
C TYR A 117 -0.01 2.34 4.40
N ALA A 118 0.05 1.12 4.94
CA ALA A 118 0.22 0.89 6.37
C ALA A 118 1.70 0.57 6.64
N ASN A 119 2.29 1.20 7.66
CA ASN A 119 3.71 1.03 7.94
C ASN A 119 4.00 -0.33 8.57
N ILE A 120 4.80 -1.15 7.90
CA ILE A 120 5.16 -2.51 8.35
C ILE A 120 5.79 -2.54 9.75
N TYR A 121 6.56 -1.51 10.14
CA TYR A 121 7.18 -1.44 11.45
C TYR A 121 6.16 -1.14 12.55
N GLU A 122 5.17 -0.28 12.25
CA GLU A 122 4.07 -0.02 13.18
C GLU A 122 3.17 -1.24 13.35
N LEU A 123 2.95 -2.00 12.27
CA LEU A 123 2.17 -3.24 12.30
C LEU A 123 2.88 -4.35 13.08
N ASP A 124 4.20 -4.50 12.93
CA ASP A 124 5.00 -5.43 13.72
C ASP A 124 4.94 -5.05 15.21
N GLN A 125 5.09 -3.76 15.53
CA GLN A 125 4.96 -3.28 16.90
C GLN A 125 3.56 -3.54 17.46
N LEU A 126 2.50 -3.28 16.68
CA LEU A 126 1.12 -3.58 17.06
C LEU A 126 0.94 -5.06 17.41
N THR A 127 1.46 -5.94 16.56
CA THR A 127 1.40 -7.40 16.77
C THR A 127 2.15 -7.81 18.06
N ARG A 128 3.34 -7.27 18.30
CA ARG A 128 4.13 -7.55 19.52
C ARG A 128 3.43 -7.08 20.80
N MET A 129 2.62 -6.04 20.73
CA MET A 129 1.82 -5.54 21.85
C MET A 129 0.51 -6.30 22.05
N GLY A 130 0.28 -7.41 21.33
CA GLY A 130 -0.93 -8.22 21.41
C GLY A 130 -2.08 -7.71 20.53
N GLY A 131 -1.81 -6.79 19.61
CA GLY A 131 -2.77 -6.37 18.59
C GLY A 131 -2.99 -7.42 17.49
N PRO A 132 -3.91 -7.14 16.54
CA PRO A 132 -4.24 -8.08 15.47
C PRO A 132 -3.05 -8.28 14.52
N ARG A 133 -3.00 -9.46 13.90
CA ARG A 133 -1.99 -9.75 12.86
C ARG A 133 -2.44 -9.11 11.56
N VAL A 134 -1.57 -8.27 10.99
CA VAL A 134 -1.82 -7.58 9.73
C VAL A 134 -0.77 -8.02 8.70
N HIS A 135 -1.24 -8.48 7.55
CA HIS A 135 -0.40 -8.84 6.41
C HIS A 135 -0.61 -7.82 5.30
N ILE A 136 0.49 -7.27 4.78
CA ILE A 136 0.47 -6.31 3.66
C ILE A 136 0.90 -7.02 2.39
N PHE A 137 0.07 -6.93 1.35
CA PHE A 137 0.34 -7.42 0.01
C PHE A 137 0.51 -6.24 -0.93
N GLY A 138 1.61 -6.22 -1.67
CA GLY A 138 1.95 -5.13 -2.58
C GLY A 138 3.21 -4.39 -2.16
N GLU A 139 3.28 -3.12 -2.55
CA GLU A 139 4.52 -2.36 -2.51
C GLU A 139 4.83 -1.77 -1.11
N VAL A 140 6.07 -1.96 -0.65
CA VAL A 140 6.52 -1.60 0.71
C VAL A 140 7.53 -0.44 0.71
N ASP A 141 7.96 0.06 -0.45
CA ASP A 141 8.95 1.15 -0.56
C ASP A 141 8.35 2.47 -0.07
N MET A 142 8.56 2.85 1.19
CA MET A 142 7.91 4.01 1.85
C MET A 142 8.34 5.38 1.28
N GLU A 143 9.49 5.44 0.61
CA GLU A 143 10.03 6.70 0.07
C GLU A 143 9.49 7.03 -1.33
N ARG A 144 8.86 6.05 -1.99
CA ARG A 144 8.28 6.25 -3.32
C ARG A 144 7.11 7.24 -3.27
N PRO A 145 7.08 8.28 -4.13
CA PRO A 145 5.94 9.18 -4.19
C PRO A 145 4.72 8.48 -4.78
N ALA A 146 3.52 8.96 -4.43
CA ALA A 146 2.24 8.35 -4.84
C ALA A 146 2.14 8.05 -6.35
N PRO A 147 2.63 8.91 -7.26
CA PRO A 147 2.48 8.71 -8.72
C PRO A 147 3.26 7.52 -9.28
N HIS A 148 4.19 6.99 -8.50
CA HIS A 148 5.02 5.84 -8.90
C HIS A 148 4.69 4.58 -8.10
N CYS A 149 3.68 4.65 -7.22
CA CYS A 149 3.27 3.51 -6.41
C CYS A 149 2.21 2.69 -7.14
N LYS A 150 2.10 1.42 -6.74
CA LYS A 150 0.93 0.58 -6.99
C LYS A 150 0.00 0.62 -5.77
N PRO A 151 -1.30 0.29 -5.93
CA PRO A 151 -2.15 0.04 -4.77
C PRO A 151 -1.63 -1.17 -3.97
N ALA A 152 -2.16 -1.39 -2.78
CA ALA A 152 -1.80 -2.49 -1.89
C ALA A 152 -3.04 -3.07 -1.20
N ILE A 153 -2.89 -4.20 -0.52
CA ILE A 153 -3.93 -4.80 0.32
C ILE A 153 -3.39 -5.01 1.73
N ALA A 154 -4.20 -4.70 2.73
CA ALA A 154 -3.94 -5.05 4.11
C ALA A 154 -4.99 -6.07 4.60
N ALA A 155 -4.56 -7.30 4.87
CA ALA A 155 -5.41 -8.32 5.47
C ALA A 155 -5.19 -8.36 6.99
N VAL A 156 -6.22 -8.02 7.76
CA VAL A 156 -6.20 -7.97 9.22
C VAL A 156 -6.93 -9.18 9.76
N ARG A 157 -6.21 -10.09 10.44
CA ARG A 157 -6.76 -11.35 10.96
C ARG A 157 -7.00 -11.29 12.45
N PHE A 158 -8.12 -11.85 12.89
CA PHE A 158 -8.48 -11.92 14.28
C PHE A 158 -9.39 -13.12 14.57
N PRO A 159 -9.19 -13.77 15.74
CA PRO A 159 -10.08 -14.84 16.18
C PRO A 159 -11.43 -14.24 16.59
N LEU A 160 -12.50 -14.92 16.25
CA LEU A 160 -13.85 -14.54 16.58
C LEU A 160 -14.27 -15.27 17.86
N ALA A 161 -14.29 -14.56 18.99
CA ALA A 161 -14.83 -15.11 20.21
C ALA A 161 -16.36 -15.26 20.10
N THR A 162 -16.90 -16.30 20.71
CA THR A 162 -18.35 -16.62 20.70
C THR A 162 -19.20 -15.53 21.38
N SER A 163 -18.60 -14.66 22.18
CA SER A 163 -19.24 -13.52 22.86
C SER A 163 -19.17 -12.19 22.11
N ASP A 164 -18.29 -12.07 21.10
CA ASP A 164 -17.98 -10.78 20.50
C ASP A 164 -18.98 -10.43 19.41
N ALA A 165 -20.00 -9.68 19.81
CA ALA A 165 -20.99 -9.09 18.91
C ALA A 165 -20.42 -7.90 18.13
N ASP A 166 -19.44 -7.19 18.72
CA ASP A 166 -18.85 -5.98 18.19
C ASP A 166 -17.33 -6.10 18.11
N LEU A 167 -16.79 -5.76 16.96
CA LEU A 167 -15.35 -5.69 16.71
C LEU A 167 -14.96 -4.26 16.35
N HIS A 168 -13.94 -3.76 17.04
CA HIS A 168 -13.29 -2.50 16.72
C HIS A 168 -11.87 -2.73 16.22
N LEU A 169 -11.59 -2.26 15.01
CA LEU A 169 -10.26 -2.24 14.42
C LEU A 169 -9.81 -0.80 14.20
N THR A 170 -8.54 -0.51 14.47
CA THR A 170 -7.90 0.73 14.04
C THR A 170 -6.64 0.42 13.24
N LEU A 171 -6.63 0.81 11.97
CA LEU A 171 -5.48 0.71 11.08
C LEU A 171 -4.87 2.10 10.86
N LYS A 172 -3.60 2.25 11.19
CA LYS A 172 -2.85 3.48 10.89
C LYS A 172 -2.45 3.48 9.42
N LEU A 173 -2.84 4.54 8.72
CA LEU A 173 -2.57 4.74 7.30
C LEU A 173 -1.71 5.98 7.11
N HIS A 174 -0.82 5.88 6.13
CA HIS A 174 0.07 6.93 5.70
C HIS A 174 -0.21 7.22 4.23
N ALA A 175 -0.37 8.50 3.90
CA ALA A 175 -0.37 8.95 2.52
C ALA A 175 1.06 9.28 2.07
N ARG A 176 1.33 9.04 0.80
CA ARG A 176 2.57 9.38 0.11
C ARG A 176 2.42 10.71 -0.58
N TYR A 177 3.54 11.35 -0.87
CA TYR A 177 3.55 12.64 -1.57
C TYR A 177 2.84 12.54 -2.93
N PRO A 178 1.74 13.29 -3.13
CA PRO A 178 1.06 13.35 -4.42
C PRO A 178 1.82 14.23 -5.41
N GLU A 179 1.38 14.25 -6.67
CA GLU A 179 1.87 15.25 -7.63
C GLU A 179 1.56 16.67 -7.17
N VAL A 180 2.35 17.60 -7.68
CA VAL A 180 2.11 19.02 -7.50
C VAL A 180 0.82 19.38 -8.23
N VAL A 181 -0.10 20.02 -7.53
CA VAL A 181 -1.38 20.46 -8.10
C VAL A 181 -1.27 21.91 -8.58
N SER A 182 -2.13 22.27 -9.55
CA SER A 182 -2.24 23.64 -10.05
C SER A 182 -2.63 24.61 -8.94
N ALA A 183 -2.27 25.89 -9.11
CA ALA A 183 -2.52 26.93 -8.10
C ALA A 183 -4.02 27.03 -7.73
N GLY A 184 -4.32 26.98 -6.43
CA GLY A 184 -5.66 27.04 -5.85
C GLY A 184 -5.61 27.31 -4.35
N THR A 185 -6.79 27.43 -3.71
CA THR A 185 -6.93 27.93 -2.33
C THR A 185 -6.36 26.97 -1.28
N GLU A 186 -6.35 25.66 -1.52
CA GLU A 186 -5.66 24.66 -0.69
C GLU A 186 -5.24 23.47 -1.57
N PRO A 187 -3.95 23.30 -1.88
CA PRO A 187 -3.50 22.21 -2.75
C PRO A 187 -3.67 20.87 -2.03
N SER A 188 -4.67 20.09 -2.42
CA SER A 188 -4.87 18.72 -1.93
C SER A 188 -5.33 17.78 -3.04
N VAL A 189 -4.99 16.50 -2.91
CA VAL A 189 -5.46 15.42 -3.77
C VAL A 189 -6.34 14.51 -2.91
N VAL A 190 -7.55 14.24 -3.39
CA VAL A 190 -8.48 13.35 -2.70
C VAL A 190 -8.13 11.91 -3.04
N VAL A 191 -7.92 11.10 -2.00
CA VAL A 191 -7.75 9.66 -2.11
C VAL A 191 -9.00 8.98 -1.58
N GLU A 192 -9.62 8.11 -2.38
CA GLU A 192 -10.81 7.36 -1.99
C GLU A 192 -10.41 5.97 -1.50
N ILE A 193 -10.65 5.68 -0.22
CA ILE A 193 -10.45 4.34 0.35
C ILE A 193 -11.76 3.56 0.16
N PRO A 194 -11.77 2.49 -0.65
CA PRO A 194 -12.98 1.71 -0.90
C PRO A 194 -13.43 0.93 0.35
N ALA A 195 -14.64 0.38 0.30
CA ALA A 195 -15.13 -0.57 1.29
C ALA A 195 -14.22 -1.82 1.38
N PRO A 196 -14.03 -2.40 2.58
CA PRO A 196 -13.24 -3.61 2.73
C PRO A 196 -14.05 -4.84 2.37
N ALA A 197 -13.37 -5.95 2.07
CA ALA A 197 -13.98 -7.26 2.04
C ALA A 197 -13.81 -7.95 3.40
N LEU A 198 -14.79 -8.76 3.79
CA LEU A 198 -14.70 -9.64 4.96
C LEU A 198 -14.49 -11.06 4.47
N MET A 199 -13.57 -11.76 5.10
CA MET A 199 -13.41 -13.20 4.92
C MET A 199 -13.66 -13.88 6.25
N GLN A 200 -14.36 -15.01 6.23
CA GLN A 200 -14.65 -15.79 7.43
C GLN A 200 -14.34 -17.25 7.22
N ARG A 201 -13.79 -17.89 8.26
CA ARG A 201 -13.57 -19.33 8.32
C ARG A 201 -14.02 -19.84 9.68
N CYS A 202 -14.91 -20.81 9.71
CA CYS A 202 -15.34 -21.49 10.94
C CYS A 202 -14.90 -22.95 10.89
N GLU A 203 -14.43 -23.48 12.03
CA GLU A 203 -13.83 -24.82 12.16
C GLU A 203 -12.81 -25.14 11.04
N GLN A 204 -12.54 -26.42 10.73
CA GLN A 204 -11.65 -26.86 9.63
C GLN A 204 -12.21 -26.52 8.22
N GLY A 205 -13.13 -25.56 8.14
CA GLY A 205 -13.73 -25.07 6.91
C GLY A 205 -12.77 -24.22 6.08
N ARG A 206 -13.27 -23.83 4.92
CA ARG A 206 -12.58 -22.95 3.98
C ARG A 206 -12.90 -21.49 4.31
N TRP A 207 -12.11 -20.59 3.74
CA TRP A 207 -12.39 -19.17 3.82
C TRP A 207 -13.49 -18.80 2.83
N GLU A 208 -14.54 -18.20 3.36
CA GLU A 208 -15.66 -17.67 2.62
C GLU A 208 -15.52 -16.15 2.51
N LEU A 209 -15.55 -15.65 1.27
CA LEU A 209 -15.45 -14.23 0.98
C LEU A 209 -16.84 -13.60 0.99
N GLN A 210 -16.95 -12.47 1.68
CA GLN A 210 -18.13 -11.65 1.70
C GLN A 210 -17.75 -10.19 1.47
N TRP A 211 -18.39 -9.56 0.50
CA TRP A 211 -18.29 -8.11 0.32
C TRP A 211 -19.21 -7.43 1.33
N LEU A 212 -18.65 -6.56 2.18
CA LEU A 212 -19.45 -5.84 3.16
C LEU A 212 -20.16 -4.68 2.46
N ARG A 213 -21.49 -4.75 2.39
CA ARG A 213 -22.32 -3.66 1.87
C ARG A 213 -22.36 -2.53 2.90
N HIS A 214 -21.75 -1.40 2.58
CA HIS A 214 -21.78 -0.20 3.42
C HIS A 214 -22.69 0.88 2.78
N GLU A 215 -23.32 1.73 3.59
CA GLU A 215 -24.12 2.89 3.12
C GLU A 215 -23.28 3.94 2.37
N ARG A 216 -21.95 3.91 2.54
CA ARG A 216 -20.99 4.71 1.76
C ARG A 216 -19.99 3.78 1.09
N ASP A 217 -19.92 3.83 -0.24
CA ASP A 217 -19.05 2.96 -1.03
C ASP A 217 -17.54 3.21 -0.78
N SER A 218 -17.17 4.39 -0.27
CA SER A 218 -15.78 4.78 -0.01
C SER A 218 -15.64 5.88 1.05
N ILE A 219 -14.42 6.04 1.58
CA ILE A 219 -14.00 7.12 2.48
C ILE A 219 -13.04 8.06 1.75
N SER A 220 -13.42 9.33 1.66
CA SER A 220 -12.57 10.37 1.08
C SER A 220 -11.53 10.89 2.06
N TRP A 221 -10.27 10.89 1.64
CA TRP A 221 -9.13 11.43 2.35
C TRP A 221 -8.47 12.55 1.53
N PRO A 222 -8.68 13.84 1.86
CA PRO A 222 -7.91 14.92 1.26
C PRO A 222 -6.47 14.90 1.80
N VAL A 223 -5.53 14.51 0.95
CA VAL A 223 -4.09 14.49 1.21
C VAL A 223 -3.48 15.82 0.78
N PRO A 224 -2.75 16.54 1.64
CA PRO A 224 -2.07 17.77 1.24
C PRO A 224 -1.12 17.54 0.08
N ALA A 225 -1.08 18.48 -0.86
CA ALA A 225 -0.24 18.43 -2.06
C ALA A 225 0.61 19.69 -2.18
N GLY A 226 1.69 19.61 -2.95
CA GLY A 226 2.48 20.78 -3.30
C GLY A 226 1.72 21.69 -4.27
N SER A 227 1.93 23.01 -4.18
CA SER A 227 1.40 23.97 -5.17
C SER A 227 2.44 24.29 -6.24
N ALA A 228 2.02 24.25 -7.50
CA ALA A 228 2.86 24.65 -8.63
C ALA A 228 3.32 26.12 -8.52
N ALA A 229 2.53 26.98 -7.88
CA ALA A 229 2.84 28.39 -7.69
C ALA A 229 4.14 28.62 -6.90
N HIS A 230 4.43 27.77 -5.92
CA HIS A 230 5.62 27.91 -5.07
C HIS A 230 6.85 27.18 -5.62
N THR A 231 6.66 26.35 -6.65
CA THR A 231 7.71 25.45 -7.15
C THR A 231 8.93 26.22 -7.64
N PHE A 232 8.75 27.33 -8.36
CA PHE A 232 9.86 28.14 -8.87
C PHE A 232 10.66 28.78 -7.73
N LEU A 233 9.98 29.44 -6.80
CA LEU A 233 10.61 30.14 -5.67
C LEU A 233 11.38 29.19 -4.75
N ILE A 234 10.78 28.04 -4.42
CA ILE A 234 11.43 27.03 -3.58
C ILE A 234 12.69 26.51 -4.28
N LYS A 235 12.58 26.11 -5.56
CA LYS A 235 13.73 25.60 -6.32
C LYS A 235 14.87 26.61 -6.40
N SER A 236 14.58 27.87 -6.74
CA SER A 236 15.63 28.90 -6.86
C SER A 236 16.32 29.16 -5.52
N SER A 237 15.54 29.18 -4.42
CA SER A 237 16.07 29.44 -3.08
C SER A 237 16.94 28.28 -2.59
N THR A 238 16.51 27.03 -2.79
CA THR A 238 17.29 25.84 -2.43
C THR A 238 18.63 25.81 -3.16
N ILE A 239 18.64 26.05 -4.48
CA ILE A 239 19.88 26.08 -5.28
C ILE A 239 20.82 27.18 -4.79
N ALA A 240 20.31 28.38 -4.51
CA ALA A 240 21.13 29.49 -4.04
C ALA A 240 21.80 29.18 -2.69
N ILE A 241 21.04 28.61 -1.74
CA ILE A 241 21.55 28.23 -0.42
C ILE A 241 22.59 27.10 -0.55
N GLU A 242 22.34 26.12 -1.42
CA GLU A 242 23.28 25.02 -1.67
C GLU A 242 24.62 25.54 -2.23
N ILE A 243 24.58 26.45 -3.20
CA ILE A 243 25.78 27.08 -3.76
C ILE A 243 26.54 27.87 -2.68
N LEU A 244 25.83 28.64 -1.87
CA LEU A 244 26.44 29.41 -0.79
C LEU A 244 27.10 28.48 0.24
N GLY A 245 26.41 27.42 0.66
CA GLY A 245 26.94 26.42 1.58
C GLY A 245 28.19 25.72 1.04
N ALA A 246 28.14 25.28 -0.22
CA ALA A 246 29.30 24.66 -0.88
C ALA A 246 30.49 25.62 -0.96
N SER A 247 30.24 26.90 -1.26
CA SER A 247 31.28 27.93 -1.35
C SER A 247 31.96 28.18 -0.01
N VAL A 248 31.20 28.22 1.10
CA VAL A 248 31.75 28.38 2.45
C VAL A 248 32.69 27.21 2.80
N ILE A 249 32.29 25.98 2.47
CA ILE A 249 33.13 24.79 2.70
C ILE A 249 34.43 24.90 1.89
N VAL A 250 34.35 25.26 0.62
CA VAL A 250 35.53 25.41 -0.25
C VAL A 250 36.48 26.47 0.30
N VAL A 251 35.96 27.63 0.70
CA VAL A 251 36.78 28.70 1.30
C VAL A 251 37.43 28.24 2.60
N ALA A 252 36.69 27.56 3.48
CA ALA A 252 37.24 27.04 4.72
C ALA A 252 38.40 26.06 4.48
N LEU A 253 38.27 25.16 3.50
CA LEU A 253 39.33 24.22 3.12
C LEU A 253 40.56 24.91 2.51
N ILE A 254 40.34 25.97 1.74
CA ILE A 254 41.44 26.79 1.22
C ILE A 254 42.17 27.45 2.39
N VAL A 255 41.43 28.11 3.28
CA VAL A 255 42.02 28.82 4.43
C VAL A 255 42.79 27.87 5.34
N ASP A 256 42.23 26.72 5.70
CA ASP A 256 42.88 25.68 6.52
C ASP A 256 44.17 25.13 5.89
N ARG A 257 44.25 25.11 4.55
CA ARG A 257 45.45 24.65 3.84
C ARG A 257 46.57 25.69 3.81
N TYR A 258 46.23 26.98 3.88
CA TYR A 258 47.17 28.09 3.68
C TYR A 258 47.50 28.87 4.97
N LEU A 259 46.83 28.58 6.09
CA LEU A 259 47.14 29.09 7.43
C LEU A 259 47.66 27.97 8.32
#